data_AF-A0A2N3CBL7-F1
#
_entry.id   AF-A0A2N3CBL7-F1
#
_cell.length_a   1.000
_cell.length_b   1.000
_cell.length_c   1.000
_cell.angle_alpha   90.00
_cell.angle_beta   90.00
_cell.angle_gamma   90.00
#
_symmetry.space_group_name_H-M   'P 1'
#
loop_
_entity.id
_entity.type
_entity.pdbx_description
1 polymer ?
#
loop_
_entity_poly.entity_id
_entity_poly.type
_entity_poly.pdbx_seq_one_letter_code
_entity_poly.pdbx_strand_id
1 'polypeptide(L)'
;IEGVNAVAFNPRIASGLGVIPRVVANGREIYVAKLTRAEAEARIDTWHRPYHSRLRALLDEAHAEFGAALLVDCHSMPHEALEGTVPAGAPRPEIVLGDRFGASCAPDVTDAIEAFLIAEGLRVARNAPFAGAYVAQAYGRPRRGVHVIQIEIDRALYMDETTLAQRPEFEAVCASLGRVVAHICELARGGTGALPLAAE
;
A
#
# COMPACT_ATOMS: atom_id res chain seq x y z
N ILE A 1 10.15 -0.67 -23.60
CA ILE A 1 10.81 0.56 -24.09
C ILE A 1 11.74 0.16 -25.23
N GLU A 2 11.75 0.88 -26.33
CA GLU A 2 12.66 0.65 -27.45
C GLU A 2 14.12 0.78 -27.04
N GLY A 3 15.00 -0.07 -27.57
CA GLY A 3 16.44 -0.02 -27.31
C GLY A 3 16.88 -0.36 -25.87
N VAL A 4 15.94 -0.67 -24.96
CA VAL A 4 16.24 -1.07 -23.58
C VAL A 4 16.17 -2.58 -23.46
N ASN A 5 17.29 -3.20 -23.10
CA ASN A 5 17.35 -4.63 -22.82
C ASN A 5 16.56 -4.96 -21.56
N ALA A 6 15.80 -6.06 -21.60
CA ALA A 6 15.07 -6.53 -20.43
C ALA A 6 16.06 -7.06 -19.39
N VAL A 7 16.27 -6.30 -18.33
CA VAL A 7 16.89 -6.80 -17.10
C VAL A 7 15.72 -7.12 -16.16
N ALA A 8 15.44 -8.41 -15.96
CA ALA A 8 14.35 -8.84 -15.10
C ALA A 8 14.75 -8.63 -13.63
N PHE A 9 14.33 -7.50 -13.06
CA PHE A 9 14.64 -7.15 -11.66
C PHE A 9 13.74 -7.86 -10.64
N ASN A 10 12.50 -8.23 -11.02
CA ASN A 10 11.59 -9.06 -10.20
C ASN A 10 10.41 -9.60 -11.05
N PRO A 11 9.63 -10.58 -10.55
CA PRO A 11 8.51 -11.18 -11.28
C PRO A 11 7.41 -10.20 -11.73
N ARG A 12 7.17 -9.14 -10.96
CA ARG A 12 6.16 -8.11 -11.29
C ARG A 12 6.57 -7.24 -12.49
N ILE A 13 7.84 -6.88 -12.57
CA ILE A 13 8.38 -6.16 -13.73
C ILE A 13 8.37 -7.09 -14.95
N ALA A 14 8.75 -8.36 -14.75
CA ALA A 14 8.72 -9.38 -15.81
C ALA A 14 7.30 -9.61 -16.37
N SER A 15 6.26 -9.52 -15.52
CA SER A 15 4.86 -9.61 -15.96
C SER A 15 4.34 -8.32 -16.62
N GLY A 16 5.16 -7.28 -16.76
CA GLY A 16 4.80 -6.04 -17.44
C GLY A 16 4.15 -4.98 -16.56
N LEU A 17 4.20 -5.14 -15.24
CA LEU A 17 3.59 -4.24 -14.24
C LEU A 17 4.65 -3.37 -13.52
N GLY A 18 5.65 -2.89 -14.27
CA GLY A 18 6.67 -1.96 -13.78
C GLY A 18 6.17 -0.51 -13.67
N VAL A 19 7.10 0.44 -13.50
CA VAL A 19 6.80 1.89 -13.32
C VAL A 19 5.91 2.44 -14.44
N ILE A 20 6.20 2.05 -15.69
CA ILE A 20 5.31 2.28 -16.83
C ILE A 20 4.76 0.91 -17.21
N PRO A 21 3.55 0.54 -16.77
CA PRO A 21 2.98 -0.77 -17.06
C PRO A 21 2.73 -0.89 -18.56
N ARG A 22 3.00 -2.07 -19.11
CA ARG A 22 2.74 -2.40 -20.52
C ARG A 22 1.44 -3.19 -20.71
N VAL A 23 0.94 -3.79 -19.62
CA VAL A 23 -0.29 -4.58 -19.59
C VAL A 23 -1.19 -4.15 -18.44
N VAL A 24 -2.49 -4.41 -18.56
CA VAL A 24 -3.47 -4.35 -17.46
C VAL A 24 -3.74 -5.75 -16.90
N ALA A 25 -4.71 -5.88 -15.99
CA ALA A 25 -5.24 -7.17 -15.54
C ALA A 25 -5.53 -8.10 -16.74
N ASN A 26 -5.34 -9.41 -16.53
CA ASN A 26 -5.43 -10.44 -17.58
C ASN A 26 -4.43 -10.30 -18.74
N GLY A 27 -3.37 -9.51 -18.56
CA GLY A 27 -2.25 -9.43 -19.51
C GLY A 27 -2.54 -8.68 -20.80
N ARG A 28 -3.68 -7.97 -20.89
CA ARG A 28 -4.03 -7.18 -22.07
C ARG A 28 -3.07 -6.00 -22.23
N GLU A 29 -2.50 -5.84 -23.43
CA GLU A 29 -1.56 -4.76 -23.72
C GLU A 29 -2.22 -3.38 -23.68
N ILE A 30 -1.51 -2.42 -23.07
CA ILE A 30 -1.93 -1.01 -22.99
C ILE A 30 -1.55 -0.25 -24.26
N TYR A 31 -0.41 -0.60 -24.86
CA TYR A 31 0.15 0.11 -26.02
C TYR A 31 0.20 -0.79 -27.23
N VAL A 32 -0.07 -0.22 -28.40
CA VAL A 32 0.02 -0.91 -29.70
C VAL A 32 1.47 -1.22 -30.10
N ALA A 33 2.43 -0.44 -29.60
CA ALA A 33 3.86 -0.60 -29.84
C ALA A 33 4.67 -0.27 -28.58
N LYS A 34 5.96 -0.59 -28.60
CA LYS A 34 6.87 -0.19 -27.52
C LYS A 34 6.96 1.34 -27.48
N LEU A 35 6.94 1.90 -26.26
CA LEU A 35 7.26 3.32 -26.07
C LEU A 35 8.75 3.57 -26.39
N THR A 36 9.03 4.72 -27.00
CA THR A 36 10.40 5.21 -27.17
C THR A 36 11.03 5.50 -25.80
N ARG A 37 12.36 5.56 -25.76
CA ARG A 37 13.09 5.92 -24.53
C ARG A 37 12.76 7.35 -24.08
N ALA A 38 12.72 8.30 -25.02
CA ALA A 38 12.41 9.70 -24.74
C ALA A 38 11.01 9.87 -24.12
N GLU A 39 10.01 9.15 -24.63
CA GLU A 39 8.65 9.18 -24.05
C GLU A 39 8.63 8.61 -22.62
N ALA A 40 9.34 7.49 -22.39
CA ALA A 40 9.42 6.91 -21.06
C ALA A 40 10.09 7.84 -20.04
N GLU A 41 11.19 8.49 -20.44
CA GLU A 41 11.89 9.48 -19.62
C GLU A 41 11.03 10.70 -19.34
N ALA A 42 10.35 11.24 -20.35
CA ALA A 42 9.43 12.35 -20.19
C ALA A 42 8.34 12.06 -19.16
N ARG A 43 7.74 10.86 -19.17
CA ARG A 43 6.76 10.45 -18.16
C ARG A 43 7.36 10.34 -16.76
N ILE A 44 8.56 9.78 -16.65
CA ILE A 44 9.25 9.63 -15.36
C ILE A 44 9.56 11.01 -14.78
N ASP A 45 10.07 11.93 -15.60
CA ASP A 45 10.48 13.25 -15.15
C ASP A 45 9.29 14.18 -14.87
N THR A 46 8.18 14.00 -15.59
CA THR A 46 6.96 14.81 -15.40
C THR A 46 6.11 14.35 -14.22
N TRP A 47 6.00 13.03 -13.99
CA TRP A 47 5.02 12.49 -13.02
C TRP A 47 5.67 11.74 -11.87
N HIS A 48 6.54 10.78 -12.17
CA HIS A 48 7.09 9.90 -11.15
C HIS A 48 8.07 10.62 -10.22
N ARG A 49 9.07 11.32 -10.77
CA ARG A 49 10.06 12.04 -9.95
C ARG A 49 9.43 13.14 -9.11
N PRO A 50 8.53 14.01 -9.62
CA PRO A 50 7.93 15.06 -8.79
C PRO A 50 7.09 14.50 -7.65
N TYR A 51 6.30 13.44 -7.90
CA TYR A 51 5.55 12.75 -6.86
C TYR A 51 6.49 12.23 -5.75
N HIS A 52 7.52 11.47 -6.13
CA HIS A 52 8.45 10.89 -5.16
C HIS A 52 9.33 11.93 -4.45
N SER A 53 9.61 13.05 -5.10
CA SER A 53 10.28 14.19 -4.48
C SER A 53 9.39 14.84 -3.41
N ARG A 54 8.10 15.07 -3.72
CA ARG A 54 7.18 15.66 -2.75
C ARG A 54 6.91 14.73 -1.58
N LEU A 55 6.72 13.44 -1.84
CA LEU A 55 6.51 12.43 -0.79
C LEU A 55 7.72 12.36 0.17
N ARG A 56 8.95 12.41 -0.38
CA ARG A 56 10.16 12.46 0.43
C ARG A 56 10.22 13.72 1.29
N ALA A 57 9.95 14.89 0.70
CA ALA A 57 9.94 16.15 1.45
C ALA A 57 8.95 16.11 2.61
N LEU A 58 7.73 15.59 2.40
CA LEU A 58 6.73 15.45 3.47
C LEU A 58 7.16 14.51 4.60
N LEU A 59 7.81 13.39 4.26
CA LEU A 59 8.38 12.47 5.24
C LEU A 59 9.51 13.11 6.04
N ASP A 60 10.41 13.84 5.36
CA ASP A 60 11.52 14.54 5.99
C ASP A 60 11.02 15.70 6.89
N GLU A 61 10.00 16.44 6.45
CA GLU A 61 9.31 17.49 7.22
C GLU A 61 8.72 16.90 8.51
N ALA A 62 7.90 15.85 8.41
CA ALA A 62 7.30 15.20 9.57
C ALA A 62 8.36 14.63 10.53
N HIS A 63 9.38 13.95 10.00
CA HIS A 63 10.45 13.39 10.83
C HIS A 63 11.29 14.48 11.51
N ALA A 64 11.56 15.60 10.84
CA ALA A 64 12.30 16.71 11.44
C ALA A 64 11.52 17.38 12.58
N GLU A 65 10.20 17.48 12.46
CA GLU A 65 9.33 18.09 13.47
C GLU A 65 9.07 17.16 14.67
N PHE A 66 8.81 15.87 14.41
CA PHE A 66 8.31 14.94 15.43
C PHE A 66 9.31 13.85 15.84
N GLY A 67 10.47 13.74 15.18
CA GLY A 67 11.42 12.65 15.38
C GLY A 67 10.96 11.30 14.80
N ALA A 68 9.80 11.27 14.15
CA ALA A 68 9.24 10.11 13.48
C ALA A 68 8.30 10.54 12.34
N ALA A 69 8.07 9.65 11.38
CA ALA A 69 7.08 9.82 10.31
C ALA A 69 6.38 8.49 10.04
N LEU A 70 5.05 8.51 9.87
CA LEU A 70 4.27 7.36 9.45
C LEU A 70 3.58 7.68 8.12
N LEU A 71 3.91 6.92 7.09
CA LEU A 71 3.23 6.95 5.80
C LEU A 71 2.27 5.77 5.69
N VAL A 72 0.99 6.10 5.49
CA VAL A 72 -0.04 5.13 5.12
C VAL A 72 -0.17 5.14 3.59
N ASP A 73 0.27 4.07 2.96
CA ASP A 73 0.23 3.86 1.50
C ASP A 73 -1.09 3.15 1.16
N CYS A 74 -2.12 3.91 0.80
CA CYS A 74 -3.48 3.42 0.61
C CYS A 74 -3.71 2.87 -0.80
N HIS A 75 -4.26 1.66 -0.89
CA HIS A 75 -4.60 0.97 -2.12
C HIS A 75 -5.96 0.28 -2.01
N SER A 76 -6.46 -0.20 -3.15
CA SER A 76 -7.60 -1.13 -3.19
C SER A 76 -7.28 -2.29 -4.11
N MET A 77 -7.71 -3.48 -3.72
CA MET A 77 -7.48 -4.72 -4.43
C MET A 77 -8.79 -5.24 -5.04
N PRO A 78 -8.74 -5.84 -6.24
CA PRO A 78 -9.86 -6.61 -6.75
C PRO A 78 -10.21 -7.75 -5.81
N HIS A 79 -11.48 -8.08 -5.66
CA HIS A 79 -11.93 -9.18 -4.81
C HIS A 79 -11.33 -10.54 -5.23
N GLU A 80 -11.13 -10.72 -6.54
CA GLU A 80 -10.49 -11.90 -7.12
C GLU A 80 -8.98 -12.00 -6.82
N ALA A 81 -8.32 -10.91 -6.41
CA ALA A 81 -6.88 -10.91 -6.16
C ALA A 81 -6.47 -11.79 -4.96
N LEU A 82 -7.44 -12.21 -4.15
CA LEU A 82 -7.28 -13.13 -3.03
C LEU A 82 -7.53 -14.60 -3.41
N GLU A 83 -7.84 -14.88 -4.67
CA GLU A 83 -8.04 -16.24 -5.14
C GLU A 83 -6.74 -17.05 -5.11
N GLY A 84 -6.81 -18.26 -4.56
CA GLY A 84 -5.65 -19.14 -4.41
C GLY A 84 -4.72 -18.78 -3.24
N THR A 85 -4.89 -17.64 -2.58
CA THR A 85 -4.12 -17.25 -1.38
C THR A 85 -4.85 -17.61 -0.09
N VAL A 86 -6.18 -17.70 -0.13
CA VAL A 86 -7.02 -18.08 1.01
C VAL A 86 -7.51 -19.53 0.82
N PRO A 87 -7.40 -20.40 1.84
CA PRO A 87 -7.93 -21.77 1.77
C PRO A 87 -9.42 -21.79 1.42
N ALA A 88 -9.85 -22.82 0.69
CA ALA A 88 -11.25 -23.00 0.34
C ALA A 88 -12.12 -23.07 1.61
N GLY A 89 -13.15 -22.20 1.68
CA GLY A 89 -14.08 -22.12 2.81
C GLY A 89 -13.62 -21.24 3.98
N ALA A 90 -12.39 -20.71 3.97
CA ALA A 90 -11.97 -19.72 4.93
C ALA A 90 -12.48 -18.32 4.54
N PRO A 91 -12.85 -17.47 5.52
CA PRO A 91 -13.28 -16.11 5.22
C PRO A 91 -12.12 -15.30 4.64
N ARG A 92 -12.36 -14.62 3.51
CA ARG A 92 -11.35 -13.78 2.86
C ARG A 92 -11.10 -12.52 3.69
N PRO A 93 -9.84 -12.04 3.79
CA PRO A 93 -9.56 -10.74 4.38
C PRO A 93 -10.19 -9.64 3.55
N GLU A 94 -10.68 -8.62 4.23
CA GLU A 94 -11.22 -7.38 3.69
C GLU A 94 -10.15 -6.29 3.60
N ILE A 95 -9.12 -6.42 4.45
CA ILE A 95 -7.94 -5.56 4.47
C ILE A 95 -6.68 -6.43 4.46
N VAL A 96 -5.70 -6.07 3.64
CA VAL A 96 -4.35 -6.62 3.74
C VAL A 96 -3.37 -5.52 4.13
N LEU A 97 -2.68 -5.70 5.26
CA LEU A 97 -1.61 -4.82 5.71
C LEU A 97 -0.26 -5.31 5.18
N GLY A 98 0.47 -4.44 4.48
CA GLY A 98 1.80 -4.73 3.94
C GLY A 98 2.88 -3.89 4.60
N ASP A 99 3.70 -4.51 5.46
CA ASP A 99 4.80 -3.86 6.20
C ASP A 99 6.18 -4.40 5.78
N ARG A 100 6.23 -5.14 4.68
CA ARG A 100 7.37 -5.87 4.16
C ARG A 100 7.98 -6.82 5.19
N PHE A 101 7.14 -7.53 5.94
CA PHE A 101 7.55 -8.43 7.02
C PHE A 101 8.36 -7.68 8.10
N GLY A 102 7.86 -6.50 8.49
CA GLY A 102 8.49 -5.61 9.47
C GLY A 102 9.68 -4.80 8.94
N ALA A 103 10.02 -4.89 7.65
CA ALA A 103 11.13 -4.12 7.08
C ALA A 103 10.78 -2.66 6.82
N SER A 104 9.49 -2.33 6.61
CA SER A 104 9.06 -0.96 6.33
C SER A 104 8.31 -0.28 7.47
N CYS A 105 7.70 -1.05 8.38
CA CYS A 105 7.01 -0.53 9.56
C CYS A 105 7.47 -1.28 10.81
N ALA A 106 7.35 -0.66 11.98
CA ALA A 106 7.67 -1.35 13.23
C ALA A 106 6.47 -2.25 13.63
N PRO A 107 6.72 -3.38 14.30
CA PRO A 107 5.66 -4.33 14.65
C PRO A 107 4.56 -3.68 15.50
N ASP A 108 4.94 -2.89 16.51
CA ASP A 108 4.04 -2.20 17.44
C ASP A 108 3.05 -1.26 16.73
N VAL A 109 3.51 -0.49 15.75
CA VAL A 109 2.65 0.36 14.91
C VAL A 109 1.70 -0.48 14.06
N THR A 110 2.20 -1.57 13.48
CA THR A 110 1.39 -2.46 12.63
C THR A 110 0.33 -3.21 13.44
N ASP A 111 0.69 -3.69 14.63
CA ASP A 111 -0.17 -4.38 15.58
C ASP A 111 -1.31 -3.47 16.06
N ALA A 112 -1.01 -2.21 16.37
CA ALA A 112 -2.03 -1.25 16.78
C ALA A 112 -3.03 -0.96 15.65
N ILE A 113 -2.55 -0.78 14.42
CA ILE A 113 -3.42 -0.55 13.25
C ILE A 113 -4.31 -1.78 12.97
N GLU A 114 -3.73 -2.98 13.00
CA GLU A 114 -4.48 -4.22 12.82
C GLU A 114 -5.56 -4.40 13.89
N ALA A 115 -5.22 -4.21 15.16
CA ALA A 115 -6.17 -4.36 16.27
C ALA A 115 -7.36 -3.42 16.12
N PHE A 116 -7.13 -2.17 15.67
CA PHE A 116 -8.21 -1.21 15.46
C PHE A 116 -9.09 -1.57 14.25
N LEU A 117 -8.50 -2.02 13.14
CA LEU A 117 -9.26 -2.51 11.99
C LEU A 117 -10.15 -3.71 12.36
N ILE A 118 -9.64 -4.64 13.17
CA ILE A 118 -10.41 -5.77 13.69
C ILE A 118 -11.54 -5.28 14.62
N ALA A 119 -11.28 -4.28 15.47
CA ALA A 119 -12.30 -3.69 16.34
C ALA A 119 -13.43 -2.99 15.56
N GLU A 120 -13.12 -2.46 14.38
CA GLU A 120 -14.09 -1.94 13.40
C GLU A 120 -14.85 -3.06 12.65
N GLY A 121 -14.59 -4.32 12.96
CA GLY A 121 -15.29 -5.48 12.42
C GLY A 121 -14.73 -5.99 11.08
N LEU A 122 -13.58 -5.47 10.64
CA LEU A 122 -12.96 -5.87 9.38
C LEU A 122 -12.09 -7.11 9.56
N ARG A 123 -12.08 -7.98 8.55
CA ARG A 123 -11.16 -9.12 8.50
C ARG A 123 -9.81 -8.67 7.95
N VAL A 124 -8.75 -8.82 8.72
CA VAL A 124 -7.42 -8.34 8.36
C VAL A 124 -6.47 -9.52 8.14
N ALA A 125 -5.62 -9.40 7.12
CA ALA A 125 -4.46 -10.26 6.93
C ALA A 125 -3.18 -9.42 6.79
N ARG A 126 -2.01 -10.05 6.98
CA ARG A 126 -0.71 -9.40 6.81
C ARG A 126 0.07 -10.00 5.65
N ASN A 127 0.69 -9.12 4.88
CA ASN A 127 1.73 -9.37 3.89
C ASN A 127 1.42 -10.35 2.74
N ALA A 128 0.24 -10.97 2.72
CA ALA A 128 -0.15 -11.94 1.71
C ALA A 128 -1.54 -11.59 1.14
N PRO A 129 -1.67 -11.47 -0.19
CA PRO A 129 -0.60 -11.52 -1.20
C PRO A 129 0.25 -10.23 -1.29
N PHE A 130 -0.11 -9.20 -0.55
CA PHE A 130 0.47 -7.86 -0.68
C PHE A 130 1.36 -7.50 0.51
N ALA A 131 2.67 -7.71 0.35
CA ALA A 131 3.66 -7.39 1.38
C ALA A 131 4.11 -5.92 1.43
N GLY A 132 3.62 -5.06 0.54
CA GLY A 132 4.15 -3.69 0.39
C GLY A 132 5.15 -3.58 -0.75
N ALA A 133 4.85 -2.69 -1.71
CA ALA A 133 5.60 -2.54 -2.95
C ALA A 133 6.74 -1.49 -2.86
N TYR A 134 6.93 -0.72 -3.92
CA TYR A 134 8.05 0.21 -4.08
C TYR A 134 8.10 1.29 -3.01
N VAL A 135 6.96 1.90 -2.65
CA VAL A 135 6.89 2.97 -1.64
C VAL A 135 7.36 2.46 -0.28
N ALA A 136 6.79 1.36 0.20
CA ALA A 136 7.21 0.70 1.44
C ALA A 136 8.71 0.38 1.45
N GLN A 137 9.25 -0.14 0.35
CA GLN A 137 10.68 -0.47 0.23
C GLN A 137 11.57 0.78 0.20
N ALA A 138 11.17 1.80 -0.56
CA ALA A 138 11.98 2.98 -0.81
C ALA A 138 12.09 3.88 0.42
N TYR A 139 11.03 3.96 1.22
CA TYR A 139 10.91 4.95 2.29
C TYR A 139 10.91 4.36 3.70
N GLY A 140 10.44 3.12 3.89
CA GLY A 140 10.35 2.51 5.22
C GLY A 140 11.73 2.26 5.84
N ARG A 141 12.01 2.94 6.96
CA ARG A 141 13.24 2.81 7.76
C ARG A 141 12.84 2.88 9.24
N PRO A 142 12.15 1.85 9.80
CA PRO A 142 11.58 1.92 11.15
C PRO A 142 12.64 2.16 12.23
N ARG A 143 13.86 1.62 12.06
CA ARG A 143 15.01 1.90 12.96
C ARG A 143 15.45 3.37 12.98
N ARG A 144 15.01 4.17 12.02
CA ARG A 144 15.26 5.61 11.90
C ARG A 144 13.96 6.41 12.06
N GLY A 145 12.92 5.84 12.70
CA GLY A 145 11.65 6.52 12.94
C GLY A 145 10.80 6.78 11.71
N VAL A 146 11.13 6.23 10.53
CA VAL A 146 10.30 6.38 9.32
C VAL A 146 9.58 5.06 9.04
N HIS A 147 8.27 5.07 9.25
CA HIS A 147 7.40 3.91 9.12
C HIS A 147 6.57 4.03 7.85
N VAL A 148 6.42 2.94 7.10
CA VAL A 148 5.54 2.87 5.93
C VAL A 148 4.73 1.58 6.03
N ILE A 149 3.42 1.72 6.03
CA ILE A 149 2.47 0.61 6.00
C ILE A 149 1.59 0.74 4.76
N GLN A 150 1.48 -0.32 3.99
CA GLN A 150 0.54 -0.43 2.88
C GLN A 150 -0.79 -0.95 3.40
N ILE A 151 -1.90 -0.36 2.97
CA ILE A 151 -3.26 -0.86 3.27
C ILE A 151 -3.96 -1.15 1.95
N GLU A 152 -4.29 -2.41 1.70
CA GLU A 152 -5.07 -2.85 0.55
C GLU A 152 -6.51 -3.12 0.99
N ILE A 153 -7.48 -2.42 0.41
CA ILE A 153 -8.91 -2.56 0.74
C ILE A 153 -9.62 -3.37 -0.34
N ASP A 154 -10.38 -4.39 0.05
CA ASP A 154 -11.23 -5.15 -0.87
C ASP A 154 -12.32 -4.24 -1.47
N ARG A 155 -12.32 -4.10 -2.80
CA ARG A 155 -13.28 -3.26 -3.52
C ARG A 155 -14.72 -3.71 -3.34
N ALA A 156 -14.97 -5.00 -3.12
CA ALA A 156 -16.30 -5.54 -2.93
C ALA A 156 -17.04 -4.93 -1.72
N LEU A 157 -16.30 -4.32 -0.79
CA LEU A 157 -16.86 -3.61 0.37
C LEU A 157 -17.62 -2.34 -0.01
N TYR A 158 -17.20 -1.64 -1.07
CA TYR A 158 -17.65 -0.27 -1.32
C TYR A 158 -18.00 0.03 -2.78
N MET A 159 -17.68 -0.84 -3.72
CA MET A 159 -18.00 -0.64 -5.14
C MET A 159 -18.30 -1.96 -5.87
N ASP A 160 -19.08 -1.85 -6.94
CA ASP A 160 -19.23 -2.89 -7.94
C ASP A 160 -18.04 -2.81 -8.92
N GLU A 161 -17.22 -3.85 -8.99
CA GLU A 161 -15.97 -3.82 -9.76
C GLU A 161 -16.16 -3.83 -11.28
N THR A 162 -17.34 -4.25 -11.76
CA THR A 162 -17.64 -4.30 -13.20
C THR A 162 -18.10 -2.94 -13.72
N THR A 163 -19.00 -2.30 -12.98
CA THR A 163 -19.62 -1.02 -13.34
C THR A 163 -18.87 0.18 -12.78
N LEU A 164 -17.99 -0.05 -11.80
CA LEU A 164 -17.30 0.96 -11.00
C LEU A 164 -18.25 1.85 -10.16
N ALA A 165 -19.52 1.47 -10.05
CA ALA A 165 -20.50 2.19 -9.24
C ALA A 165 -20.24 1.95 -7.75
N GLN A 166 -20.42 2.99 -6.94
CA GLN A 166 -20.41 2.85 -5.49
C GLN A 166 -21.57 1.96 -5.05
N ARG A 167 -21.30 1.09 -4.07
CA ARG A 167 -22.36 0.34 -3.40
C ARG A 167 -23.00 1.18 -2.28
N PRO A 168 -24.19 0.83 -1.79
CA PRO A 168 -24.82 1.52 -0.65
C PRO A 168 -23.95 1.58 0.61
N GLU A 169 -23.01 0.63 0.77
CA GLU A 169 -22.10 0.54 1.90
C GLU A 169 -20.93 1.54 1.83
N PHE A 170 -20.72 2.24 0.71
CA PHE A 170 -19.56 3.13 0.51
C PHE A 170 -19.35 4.13 1.66
N GLU A 171 -20.42 4.83 2.06
CA GLU A 171 -20.35 5.82 3.14
C GLU A 171 -20.03 5.18 4.50
N ALA A 172 -20.54 3.97 4.75
CA ALA A 172 -20.24 3.25 5.98
C ALA A 172 -18.76 2.82 6.03
N VAL A 173 -18.21 2.37 4.90
CA VAL A 173 -16.78 2.03 4.75
C VAL A 173 -15.92 3.28 4.95
N CYS A 174 -16.27 4.40 4.32
CA CYS A 174 -15.59 5.69 4.54
C CYS A 174 -15.60 6.11 6.01
N ALA A 175 -16.74 5.98 6.70
CA ALA A 175 -16.84 6.32 8.11
C ALA A 175 -15.97 5.41 9.00
N SER A 176 -15.93 4.10 8.71
CA SER A 176 -15.06 3.15 9.43
C SER A 176 -13.58 3.46 9.21
N LEU A 177 -13.14 3.62 7.96
CA LEU A 177 -11.76 3.99 7.65
C LEU A 177 -11.39 5.38 8.18
N GLY A 178 -12.34 6.31 8.25
CA GLY A 178 -12.14 7.60 8.90
C GLY A 178 -11.80 7.48 10.39
N ARG A 179 -12.45 6.56 11.11
CA ARG A 179 -12.10 6.24 12.51
C ARG A 179 -10.71 5.60 12.62
N VAL A 180 -10.36 4.71 11.69
CA VAL A 180 -9.02 4.11 11.61
C VAL A 180 -7.94 5.19 11.43
N VAL A 181 -8.15 6.13 10.51
CA VAL A 181 -7.22 7.25 10.29
C VAL A 181 -7.13 8.16 11.51
N ALA A 182 -8.25 8.43 12.19
CA ALA A 182 -8.25 9.21 13.42
C ALA A 182 -7.42 8.52 14.51
N HIS A 183 -7.57 7.21 14.68
CA HIS A 183 -6.78 6.43 15.62
C HIS A 183 -5.28 6.40 15.26
N ILE A 184 -4.94 6.24 13.97
CA ILE A 184 -3.55 6.34 13.50
C ILE A 184 -2.94 7.70 13.87
N CYS A 185 -3.71 8.79 13.72
CA CYS A 185 -3.25 10.11 14.12
C CYS A 185 -3.01 10.21 15.64
N GLU A 186 -3.82 9.55 16.46
CA GLU A 186 -3.62 9.50 17.92
C GLU A 186 -2.36 8.71 18.29
N LEU A 187 -2.14 7.54 17.68
CA LEU A 187 -0.91 6.76 17.85
C LEU A 187 0.33 7.58 17.48
N ALA A 188 0.28 8.33 16.38
CA ALA A 188 1.37 9.19 15.96
C ALA A 188 1.67 10.35 16.93
N ARG A 189 0.64 10.87 17.64
CA ARG A 189 0.78 11.94 18.64
C ARG A 189 1.26 11.45 20.00
N GLY A 190 0.93 10.22 20.37
CA GLY A 190 1.30 9.62 21.66
C GLY A 190 2.80 9.37 21.85
N GLY A 191 3.59 9.56 20.80
CA GLY A 191 5.03 9.31 20.78
C GLY A 191 5.32 7.82 20.60
N THR A 192 6.11 7.47 19.59
CA THR A 192 6.70 6.14 19.40
C THR A 192 7.77 5.81 20.45
N GLY A 193 7.91 6.63 21.48
CA GLY A 193 8.73 6.39 22.65
C GLY A 193 8.01 5.46 23.62
N ALA A 194 8.11 4.15 23.35
CA ALA A 194 7.61 3.08 24.19
C ALA A 194 6.07 3.06 24.35
N LEU A 195 5.40 2.39 23.42
CA LEU A 195 4.24 1.58 23.83
C LEU A 195 4.73 0.66 24.97
N PRO A 196 4.08 0.65 26.15
CA PRO A 196 4.52 -0.22 27.23
C PRO A 196 4.49 -1.65 26.70
N LEU A 197 5.65 -2.30 26.69
CA LEU A 197 5.77 -3.74 26.53
C LEU A 197 4.75 -4.35 27.49
N ALA A 198 3.66 -4.88 26.95
CA ALA A 198 2.69 -5.62 27.74
C ALA A 198 3.47 -6.75 28.43
N ALA A 199 3.47 -6.70 29.75
CA ALA A 199 4.11 -7.67 30.61
C ALA A 199 3.60 -9.09 30.32
N GLU A 200 4.51 -10.06 30.43
CA GLU A 200 4.19 -11.48 30.58
C GLU A 200 3.23 -11.73 31.74
#